data_AF-A0A9W3BE52-F1
#
_entry.id   AF-A0A9W3BE52-F1
#
_cell.length_a   1.000
_cell.length_b   1.000
_cell.length_c   1.000
_cell.angle_alpha   90.00
_cell.angle_beta   90.00
_cell.angle_gamma   90.00
#
_symmetry.space_group_name_H-M   'P 1'
#
loop_
_entity.id
_entity.type
_entity.pdbx_description
1 polymer ?
#
loop_
_entity_poly.entity_id
_entity_poly.type
_entity_poly.pdbx_seq_one_letter_code
_entity_poly.pdbx_strand_id
1 'polypeptide(L)'
;MPSRRCVTMTCGICHMTIYYRYPALVLLVLSSTVLVVYFQSTKSLASHREIREYSLTQYTFEVNTQQFYTSSSSVLGNTLLRSGEERFLQINTNEAWVYSAFFDTINDKNLIRVFGIQPRNLQTPVFCYLKTNDQFTVIEGTRSLLVDGNGKRLRVVSYECWLTDGRRPDQVSITLKKTDSPTNTLQVLYPSLPRRNFTVCYAMLFDLTNYSQIIQNVEFNRVLGAEHFFVYNMSISSATDAVLRHYQKRGLMTILQWPMNISGIHYFGQVLAINDCVYRNKGVSKYVVIHDTDEMIVPNRQNSWKELIDQINDNFDQINDNSTSHETLGTYIFETTCFQDRPKGSLWSEIKRNYSISDEMENFFEKYSLTAFTDLLRLNTVWAGTRQKSIVRPDLVLFPDIHLTTTHRGSATQVVVNHSLALVHHQRKWSVSPSDILEVTALRFKDKVIPLVNETYLKLIKGHIIQ
;
A
#
# COMPACT_ATOMS: atom_id res chain seq x y z
N MET A 1 -35.98 -18.44 -39.22
CA MET A 1 -37.39 -18.89 -39.08
C MET A 1 -37.41 -20.40 -39.26
N PRO A 2 -38.30 -21.19 -38.62
CA PRO A 2 -39.44 -20.85 -37.75
C PRO A 2 -39.29 -21.55 -36.36
N SER A 3 -40.17 -21.48 -35.34
CA SER A 3 -41.45 -20.83 -35.08
C SER A 3 -41.56 -20.59 -33.57
N ARG A 4 -42.23 -19.48 -33.22
CA ARG A 4 -42.67 -19.14 -31.86
C ARG A 4 -43.77 -20.10 -31.39
N ARG A 5 -43.80 -20.41 -30.10
CA ARG A 5 -45.06 -20.48 -29.34
C ARG A 5 -44.94 -19.63 -28.08
N CYS A 6 -45.67 -18.52 -28.08
CA CYS A 6 -46.04 -17.77 -26.88
C CYS A 6 -47.02 -18.61 -26.07
N VAL A 7 -46.83 -18.64 -24.74
CA VAL A 7 -47.94 -18.76 -23.80
C VAL A 7 -47.90 -17.52 -22.93
N THR A 8 -48.80 -16.59 -23.20
CA THR A 8 -49.14 -15.46 -22.35
C THR A 8 -50.05 -15.97 -21.23
N MET A 9 -49.61 -15.83 -19.98
CA MET A 9 -50.52 -15.69 -18.84
C MET A 9 -50.31 -14.31 -18.23
N THR A 10 -51.32 -13.46 -18.42
CA THR A 10 -51.49 -12.20 -17.73
C THR A 10 -51.93 -12.45 -16.30
N CYS A 11 -51.17 -11.96 -15.33
CA CYS A 11 -51.71 -11.53 -14.04
C CYS A 11 -50.98 -10.24 -13.66
N GLY A 12 -51.77 -9.20 -13.36
CA GLY A 12 -51.29 -7.84 -13.24
C GLY A 12 -50.42 -7.60 -12.00
N ILE A 13 -49.49 -6.66 -12.18
CA ILE A 13 -48.73 -5.93 -11.14
C ILE A 13 -47.43 -6.63 -10.71
N CYS A 14 -46.32 -5.89 -10.87
CA CYS A 14 -44.93 -6.14 -10.45
C CYS A 14 -43.99 -6.94 -11.39
N HIS A 15 -43.04 -6.22 -12.02
CA HIS A 15 -41.79 -6.78 -12.56
C HIS A 15 -40.85 -7.13 -11.39
N MET A 16 -40.43 -8.39 -11.28
CA MET A 16 -39.33 -8.81 -10.40
C MET A 16 -38.40 -9.77 -11.16
N THR A 17 -37.11 -9.44 -11.23
CA THR A 17 -36.05 -10.31 -11.76
C THR A 17 -35.30 -10.94 -10.59
N ILE A 18 -35.20 -12.27 -10.54
CA ILE A 18 -34.55 -13.04 -9.45
C ILE A 18 -33.20 -13.59 -9.94
N TYR A 19 -32.14 -13.39 -9.16
CA TYR A 19 -30.88 -14.14 -9.24
C TYR A 19 -30.62 -14.83 -7.88
N TYR A 20 -30.30 -16.13 -7.88
CA TYR A 20 -29.97 -16.92 -6.68
C TYR A 20 -28.52 -17.43 -6.70
N ARG A 21 -27.76 -17.15 -5.62
CA ARG A 21 -26.74 -18.00 -4.95
C ARG A 21 -26.50 -17.49 -3.50
N TYR A 22 -26.46 -18.42 -2.54
CA TYR A 22 -26.69 -18.34 -1.07
C TYR A 22 -25.70 -17.54 -0.17
N PRO A 23 -26.03 -17.26 1.13
CA PRO A 23 -27.32 -17.40 1.82
C PRO A 23 -27.98 -16.07 2.30
N ALA A 24 -29.29 -16.00 2.05
CA ALA A 24 -30.35 -15.24 2.73
C ALA A 24 -30.18 -13.74 3.04
N LEU A 25 -30.41 -12.88 2.03
CA LEU A 25 -30.89 -11.51 2.22
C LEU A 25 -32.15 -11.33 1.36
N VAL A 26 -33.31 -11.13 1.99
CA VAL A 26 -34.56 -10.78 1.29
C VAL A 26 -34.90 -9.35 1.66
N LEU A 27 -34.82 -8.44 0.69
CA LEU A 27 -35.27 -7.06 0.81
C LEU A 27 -36.71 -6.96 0.30
N LEU A 28 -37.65 -6.67 1.20
CA LEU A 28 -39.02 -6.27 0.84
C LEU A 28 -39.09 -4.74 0.88
N VAL A 29 -39.33 -4.12 -0.27
CA VAL A 29 -39.57 -2.67 -0.37
C VAL A 29 -41.07 -2.45 -0.46
N LEU A 30 -41.67 -1.95 0.62
CA LEU A 30 -42.98 -1.28 0.58
C LEU A 30 -42.75 0.19 0.91
N SER A 31 -43.40 1.05 0.13
CA SER A 31 -43.25 2.51 0.15
C SER A 31 -43.05 3.07 1.56
N SER A 32 -41.88 3.69 1.74
CA SER A 32 -41.45 4.52 2.86
C SER A 32 -40.77 3.89 4.09
N THR A 33 -40.55 2.57 4.17
CA THR A 33 -39.76 2.01 5.31
C THR A 33 -39.03 0.71 4.93
N VAL A 34 -37.74 0.58 5.31
CA VAL A 34 -36.95 -0.63 5.11
C VAL A 34 -36.99 -1.48 6.38
N LEU A 35 -37.54 -2.69 6.29
CA LEU A 35 -37.53 -3.69 7.37
C LEU A 35 -36.50 -4.78 7.02
N VAL A 36 -35.49 -4.97 7.87
CA VAL A 36 -34.50 -6.04 7.72
C VAL A 36 -34.87 -7.19 8.66
N VAL A 37 -35.25 -8.33 8.12
CA VAL A 37 -35.55 -9.55 8.90
C VAL A 37 -34.39 -10.53 8.73
N TYR A 38 -33.77 -10.92 9.85
CA TYR A 38 -32.68 -11.90 9.90
C TYR A 38 -33.24 -13.28 10.26
N PHE A 39 -32.96 -14.30 9.46
CA PHE A 39 -33.23 -15.69 9.84
C PHE A 39 -31.93 -16.36 10.30
N GLN A 40 -31.79 -16.62 11.60
CA GLN A 40 -30.76 -17.53 12.11
C GLN A 40 -31.28 -18.96 12.11
N SER A 41 -30.52 -19.87 11.48
CA SER A 41 -30.69 -21.31 11.65
C SER A 41 -30.05 -21.73 12.97
N THR A 42 -30.86 -22.03 13.97
CA THR A 42 -30.40 -22.65 15.23
C THR A 42 -30.68 -24.14 15.23
N LYS A 43 -29.63 -24.97 15.37
CA LYS A 43 -29.78 -26.33 15.92
C LYS A 43 -29.72 -26.23 17.45
N SER A 44 -30.67 -26.92 18.06
CA SER A 44 -31.12 -26.95 19.46
C SER A 44 -30.11 -27.53 20.48
N LEU A 45 -30.04 -26.97 21.70
CA LEU A 45 -30.48 -27.65 22.94
C LEU A 45 -30.56 -26.70 24.17
N ALA A 46 -31.69 -26.83 24.87
CA ALA A 46 -32.30 -26.13 26.01
C ALA A 46 -31.44 -25.64 27.21
N SER A 47 -31.82 -24.49 27.79
CA SER A 47 -32.58 -24.43 29.07
C SER A 47 -33.10 -23.01 29.38
N HIS A 48 -34.28 -22.95 30.01
CA HIS A 48 -35.05 -21.75 30.36
C HIS A 48 -34.35 -20.80 31.36
N ARG A 49 -34.50 -19.49 31.17
CA ARG A 49 -34.75 -18.51 32.25
C ARG A 49 -35.29 -17.17 31.73
N GLU A 50 -36.10 -16.55 32.57
CA GLU A 50 -37.06 -15.47 32.33
C GLU A 50 -36.45 -14.14 31.80
N ILE A 51 -37.23 -13.46 30.96
CA ILE A 51 -36.99 -12.07 30.54
C ILE A 51 -37.55 -11.15 31.63
N ARG A 52 -36.70 -10.30 32.22
CA ARG A 52 -37.11 -9.10 32.98
C ARG A 52 -36.55 -7.87 32.27
N GLU A 53 -37.44 -6.94 31.94
CA GLU A 53 -37.12 -5.59 31.46
C GLU A 53 -36.35 -4.81 32.53
N TYR A 54 -35.27 -4.15 32.13
CA TYR A 54 -34.67 -3.07 32.90
C TYR A 54 -34.38 -1.87 31.99
N SER A 55 -34.86 -0.70 32.44
CA SER A 55 -34.75 0.59 31.78
C SER A 55 -33.30 1.05 31.66
N LEU A 56 -32.88 1.47 30.46
CA LEU A 56 -31.59 2.12 30.23
C LEU A 56 -31.62 3.56 30.73
N THR A 57 -30.84 3.84 31.78
CA THR A 57 -30.48 5.20 32.20
C THR A 57 -29.28 5.68 31.38
N GLN A 58 -29.40 6.86 30.78
CA GLN A 58 -28.33 7.54 30.06
C GLN A 58 -27.19 7.95 31.01
N TYR A 59 -25.96 7.56 30.70
CA TYR A 59 -24.75 8.15 31.27
C TYR A 59 -24.06 8.98 30.18
N THR A 60 -24.08 10.30 30.34
CA THR A 60 -23.25 11.26 29.61
C THR A 60 -21.89 11.36 30.31
N PHE A 61 -20.81 11.05 29.59
CA PHE A 61 -19.44 11.34 30.02
C PHE A 61 -18.96 12.62 29.32
N GLU A 62 -18.75 13.69 30.09
CA GLU A 62 -18.00 14.88 29.67
C GLU A 62 -16.50 14.60 29.78
N VAL A 63 -15.77 14.72 28.66
CA VAL A 63 -14.31 14.65 28.65
C VAL A 63 -13.76 16.08 28.72
N ASN A 64 -13.17 16.40 29.87
CA ASN A 64 -12.54 17.68 30.17
C ASN A 64 -11.09 17.68 29.63
N THR A 65 -10.74 18.64 28.77
CA THR A 65 -9.42 18.74 28.11
C THR A 65 -8.66 19.99 28.52
N GLN A 66 -7.91 19.93 29.63
CA GLN A 66 -6.80 20.83 30.00
C GLN A 66 -5.88 20.00 30.94
N GLN A 67 -4.53 19.95 30.87
CA GLN A 67 -3.52 20.95 30.54
C GLN A 67 -2.11 20.31 30.46
N PHE A 68 -1.23 20.95 29.67
CA PHE A 68 0.26 21.04 29.74
C PHE A 68 1.20 19.82 29.62
N TYR A 69 2.12 19.91 28.65
CA TYR A 69 3.57 19.96 28.89
C TYR A 69 4.26 20.85 27.84
N THR A 70 4.80 21.97 28.29
CA THR A 70 5.83 22.76 27.60
C THR A 70 7.21 22.21 27.96
N SER A 71 8.02 21.86 26.96
CA SER A 71 9.48 22.02 27.08
C SER A 71 10.07 22.25 25.68
N SER A 72 10.80 23.36 25.59
CA SER A 72 11.58 23.81 24.46
C SER A 72 12.78 22.90 24.23
N SER A 73 12.93 22.38 23.02
CA SER A 73 14.25 22.05 22.46
C SER A 73 14.29 22.44 20.98
N SER A 74 15.39 23.07 20.65
CA SER A 74 15.69 23.87 19.48
C SER A 74 16.01 23.06 18.22
N VAL A 75 15.50 23.55 17.09
CA VAL A 75 16.14 23.60 15.76
C VAL A 75 16.66 22.27 15.19
N LEU A 76 15.78 21.56 14.49
CA LEU A 76 16.03 20.90 13.21
C LEU A 76 14.66 20.63 12.57
N GLY A 77 14.29 21.44 11.59
CA GLY A 77 13.01 21.40 10.91
C GLY A 77 12.84 20.11 10.10
N ASN A 78 12.33 19.07 10.75
CA ASN A 78 11.54 18.05 10.06
C ASN A 78 10.12 18.59 9.96
N THR A 79 9.78 19.23 8.83
CA THR A 79 8.39 19.48 8.47
C THR A 79 7.74 18.16 8.07
N LEU A 80 7.62 17.25 9.04
CA LEU A 80 6.69 16.13 8.98
C LEU A 80 5.31 16.79 9.03
N LEU A 81 4.65 16.87 7.87
CA LEU A 81 3.21 17.14 7.80
C LEU A 81 2.54 16.26 8.86
N ARG A 82 1.77 16.90 9.76
CA ARG A 82 1.05 16.19 10.83
C ARG A 82 0.23 15.08 10.18
N SER A 83 0.43 13.84 10.62
CA SER A 83 -0.11 12.60 10.04
C SER A 83 -1.65 12.44 10.15
N GLY A 84 -2.41 13.52 10.01
CA GLY A 84 -3.86 13.57 10.16
C GLY A 84 -4.58 14.61 9.32
N GLU A 85 -3.89 15.46 8.54
CA GLU A 85 -4.52 16.55 7.75
C GLU A 85 -4.47 16.35 6.23
N GLU A 86 -3.71 15.37 5.73
CA GLU A 86 -3.63 15.13 4.29
C GLU A 86 -4.92 14.50 3.76
N ARG A 87 -5.68 15.31 3.03
CA ARG A 87 -6.96 14.95 2.44
C ARG A 87 -6.97 15.30 0.96
N PHE A 88 -7.79 14.58 0.20
CA PHE A 88 -8.10 14.98 -1.17
C PHE A 88 -8.76 16.34 -1.19
N LEU A 89 -8.19 17.29 -1.93
CA LEU A 89 -8.72 18.63 -2.11
C LEU A 89 -9.34 18.74 -3.50
N GLN A 90 -10.60 19.14 -3.57
CA GLN A 90 -11.32 19.27 -4.83
C GLN A 90 -10.82 20.48 -5.63
N ILE A 91 -10.71 20.30 -6.95
CA ILE A 91 -10.44 21.40 -7.89
C ILE A 91 -11.77 22.06 -8.27
N ASN A 92 -12.07 23.18 -7.61
CA ASN A 92 -13.30 23.93 -7.75
C ASN A 92 -14.53 23.01 -7.59
N THR A 93 -15.52 23.09 -8.48
CA THR A 93 -16.73 22.26 -8.47
C THR A 93 -16.62 21.03 -9.38
N ASN A 94 -15.42 20.67 -9.84
CA ASN A 94 -15.22 19.57 -10.77
C ASN A 94 -15.03 18.25 -10.03
N GLU A 95 -15.26 17.13 -10.73
CA GLU A 95 -14.93 15.78 -10.24
C GLU A 95 -13.42 15.48 -10.33
N ALA A 96 -12.57 16.46 -10.01
CA ALA A 96 -11.12 16.33 -10.00
C ALA A 96 -10.58 16.75 -8.63
N TRP A 97 -9.57 16.03 -8.13
CA TRP A 97 -9.02 16.20 -6.80
C TRP A 97 -7.50 16.13 -6.84
N VAL A 98 -6.85 16.95 -6.03
CA VAL A 98 -5.39 16.92 -5.79
C VAL A 98 -5.10 16.37 -4.40
N TYR A 99 -3.93 15.74 -4.24
CA TYR A 99 -3.55 15.08 -2.99
C TYR A 99 -2.21 15.60 -2.44
N SER A 100 -1.16 15.63 -3.26
CA SER A 100 0.17 16.03 -2.82
C SER A 100 0.93 16.77 -3.91
N ALA A 101 1.86 17.62 -3.50
CA ALA A 101 2.65 18.46 -4.37
C ALA A 101 4.14 18.32 -4.04
N PHE A 102 4.96 18.19 -5.07
CA PHE A 102 6.40 17.99 -4.97
C PHE A 102 7.13 18.93 -5.91
N PHE A 103 8.23 19.51 -5.44
CA PHE A 103 9.23 20.07 -6.33
C PHE A 103 9.93 18.95 -7.08
N ASP A 104 10.06 19.10 -8.39
CA ASP A 104 10.64 18.10 -9.26
C ASP A 104 11.51 18.78 -10.34
N THR A 105 12.37 17.98 -10.96
CA THR A 105 13.25 18.40 -12.04
C THR A 105 13.22 17.33 -13.13
N ILE A 106 13.00 17.74 -14.37
CA ILE A 106 13.07 16.89 -15.57
C ILE A 106 13.96 17.60 -16.59
N ASN A 107 14.99 16.92 -17.08
CA ASN A 107 15.91 17.43 -18.11
C ASN A 107 16.37 18.87 -17.78
N ASP A 108 16.86 19.05 -16.55
CA ASP A 108 17.33 20.32 -15.96
C ASP A 108 16.28 21.45 -15.87
N LYS A 109 15.01 21.15 -16.11
CA LYS A 109 13.88 22.07 -15.94
C LYS A 109 13.11 21.77 -14.67
N ASN A 110 12.93 22.79 -13.84
CA ASN A 110 12.21 22.67 -12.58
C ASN A 110 10.70 22.81 -12.79
N LEU A 111 9.94 22.05 -11.99
CA LEU A 111 8.49 22.13 -11.96
C LEU A 111 7.96 21.83 -10.55
N ILE A 112 6.74 22.28 -10.29
CA ILE A 112 5.92 21.71 -9.21
C ILE A 112 5.02 20.64 -9.81
N ARG A 113 5.19 19.41 -9.34
CA ARG A 113 4.39 18.24 -9.69
C ARG A 113 3.29 18.05 -8.66
N VAL A 114 2.04 18.09 -9.09
CA VAL A 114 0.87 17.89 -8.22
C VAL A 114 0.16 16.61 -8.62
N PHE A 115 0.17 15.63 -7.74
CA PHE A 115 -0.54 14.38 -7.97
C PHE A 115 -2.00 14.46 -7.51
N GLY A 116 -2.86 13.80 -8.27
CA GLY A 116 -4.29 13.78 -8.01
C GLY A 116 -5.02 12.75 -8.86
N ILE A 117 -6.34 12.91 -8.91
CA ILE A 117 -7.23 12.12 -9.76
C ILE A 117 -8.18 13.05 -10.52
N GLN A 118 -8.58 12.64 -11.72
CA GLN A 118 -9.56 13.37 -12.53
C GLN A 118 -10.41 12.42 -13.38
N PRO A 119 -11.52 12.89 -13.96
CA PRO A 119 -12.29 12.12 -14.94
C PRO A 119 -11.44 11.83 -16.18
N ARG A 120 -11.59 10.65 -16.78
CA ARG A 120 -10.78 10.26 -17.95
C ARG A 120 -10.89 11.23 -19.12
N ASN A 121 -12.08 11.80 -19.33
CA ASN A 121 -12.39 12.65 -20.47
C ASN A 121 -12.13 14.14 -20.18
N LEU A 122 -11.64 14.50 -18.99
CA LEU A 122 -11.36 15.89 -18.64
C LEU A 122 -10.15 16.41 -19.44
N GLN A 123 -10.41 17.34 -20.35
CA GLN A 123 -9.40 17.96 -21.22
C GLN A 123 -9.26 19.48 -21.05
N THR A 124 -9.93 20.08 -20.07
CA THR A 124 -9.81 21.52 -19.77
C THR A 124 -8.35 21.92 -19.51
N PRO A 125 -7.93 23.14 -19.87
CA PRO A 125 -6.62 23.66 -19.48
C PRO A 125 -6.39 23.60 -17.96
N VAL A 126 -5.13 23.70 -17.55
CA VAL A 126 -4.72 23.64 -16.15
C VAL A 126 -3.98 24.93 -15.84
N PHE A 127 -4.33 25.58 -14.73
CA PHE A 127 -3.62 26.77 -14.26
C PHE A 127 -3.13 26.56 -12.83
N CYS A 128 -1.86 26.86 -12.62
CA CYS A 128 -1.18 26.71 -11.34
C CYS A 128 -1.05 28.08 -10.68
N TYR A 129 -1.61 28.20 -9.48
CA TYR A 129 -1.40 29.33 -8.60
C TYR A 129 -0.26 28.98 -7.65
N LEU A 130 0.90 29.59 -7.89
CA LEU A 130 2.11 29.38 -7.11
C LEU A 130 2.22 30.49 -6.08
N LYS A 131 2.32 30.11 -4.80
CA LYS A 131 2.62 31.04 -3.72
C LYS A 131 4.12 31.06 -3.48
N THR A 132 4.74 32.22 -3.38
CA THR A 132 6.15 32.39 -2.98
C THR A 132 6.27 33.70 -2.19
N ASN A 133 6.76 33.63 -0.95
CA ASN A 133 6.89 34.82 -0.07
C ASN A 133 5.60 35.67 -0.02
N ASP A 134 4.45 35.01 0.17
CA ASP A 134 3.11 35.62 0.18
C ASP A 134 2.63 36.29 -1.12
N GLN A 135 3.38 36.17 -2.20
CA GLN A 135 2.95 36.60 -3.54
C GLN A 135 2.45 35.41 -4.35
N PHE A 136 1.36 35.64 -5.10
CA PHE A 136 0.80 34.64 -6.00
C PHE A 136 1.18 34.94 -7.45
N THR A 137 1.65 33.90 -8.15
CA THR A 137 1.85 33.92 -9.60
C THR A 137 0.99 32.85 -10.24
N VAL A 138 0.30 33.20 -11.32
CA VAL A 138 -0.51 32.24 -12.09
C VAL A 138 0.23 31.89 -13.37
N ILE A 139 0.44 30.59 -13.59
CA ILE A 139 1.01 30.06 -14.83
C ILE A 139 0.09 29.01 -15.43
N GLU A 140 0.17 28.83 -16.75
CA GLU A 140 -0.43 27.69 -17.41
C GLU A 140 0.40 26.43 -17.13
N GLY A 141 -0.28 25.33 -16.80
CA GLY A 141 0.33 24.05 -16.47
C GLY A 141 0.02 22.97 -17.51
N THR A 142 0.79 21.90 -17.49
CA THR A 142 0.54 20.68 -18.26
C THR A 142 0.01 19.57 -17.37
N ARG A 143 -0.31 18.41 -17.96
CA ARG A 143 -0.62 17.21 -17.20
C ARG A 143 -0.09 15.96 -17.89
N SER A 144 0.45 15.08 -17.08
CA SER A 144 0.77 13.70 -17.45
C SER A 144 -0.30 12.79 -16.88
N LEU A 145 -0.91 11.99 -17.75
CA LEU A 145 -2.01 11.13 -17.35
C LEU A 145 -1.48 9.71 -17.14
N LEU A 146 -1.52 9.23 -15.89
CA LEU A 146 -0.95 7.93 -15.55
C LEU A 146 -1.87 6.79 -16.06
N VAL A 147 -1.26 5.64 -16.32
CA VAL A 147 -1.97 4.44 -16.75
C VAL A 147 -2.46 3.69 -15.52
N ASP A 148 -3.77 3.54 -15.38
CA ASP A 148 -4.39 2.58 -14.47
C ASP A 148 -5.19 1.60 -15.34
N GLY A 149 -4.69 0.37 -15.52
CA GLY A 149 -5.08 -0.58 -16.58
C GLY A 149 -6.53 -1.10 -16.60
N ASN A 150 -7.48 -0.37 -16.04
CA ASN A 150 -8.81 -0.87 -15.68
C ASN A 150 -9.98 0.03 -16.14
N GLY A 151 -9.72 1.05 -16.97
CA GLY A 151 -10.77 1.81 -17.67
C GLY A 151 -11.82 2.49 -16.78
N LYS A 152 -11.54 2.69 -15.49
CA LYS A 152 -12.48 3.27 -14.51
C LYS A 152 -12.78 4.75 -14.80
N ARG A 153 -13.92 5.29 -14.37
CA ARG A 153 -14.34 6.68 -14.68
C ARG A 153 -13.26 7.75 -14.37
N LEU A 154 -12.56 7.57 -13.26
CA LEU A 154 -11.45 8.40 -12.83
C LEU A 154 -10.13 7.71 -13.16
N ARG A 155 -9.08 8.52 -13.27
CA ARG A 155 -7.69 8.08 -13.47
C ARG A 155 -6.75 8.95 -12.65
N VAL A 156 -5.56 8.42 -12.38
CA VAL A 156 -4.48 9.19 -11.73
C VAL A 156 -3.89 10.19 -12.73
N VAL A 157 -3.59 11.38 -12.24
CA VAL A 157 -3.01 12.48 -13.00
C VAL A 157 -1.89 13.13 -12.21
N SER A 158 -0.89 13.58 -12.94
CA SER A 158 0.14 14.48 -12.47
C SER A 158 -0.03 15.82 -13.18
N TYR A 159 -0.49 16.86 -12.48
CA TYR A 159 -0.45 18.24 -12.96
C TYR A 159 0.98 18.79 -12.82
N GLU A 160 1.43 19.56 -13.80
CA GLU A 160 2.83 19.95 -13.95
C GLU A 160 2.93 21.46 -14.18
N CYS A 161 3.49 22.14 -13.19
CA CYS A 161 3.62 23.60 -13.15
C CYS A 161 5.09 23.96 -13.39
N TRP A 162 5.47 24.20 -14.65
CA TRP A 162 6.85 24.49 -15.04
C TRP A 162 7.34 25.85 -14.53
N LEU A 163 8.50 25.88 -13.90
CA LEU A 163 9.09 27.08 -13.31
C LEU A 163 10.06 27.71 -14.31
N THR A 164 9.92 29.02 -14.56
CA THR A 164 10.66 29.72 -15.62
C THR A 164 11.71 30.72 -15.12
N ASP A 165 11.78 30.98 -13.82
CA ASP A 165 12.56 32.08 -13.22
C ASP A 165 13.28 31.67 -11.92
N GLY A 166 13.50 30.36 -11.71
CA GLY A 166 14.16 29.88 -10.50
C GLY A 166 13.38 30.07 -9.19
N ARG A 167 12.10 30.49 -9.25
CA ARG A 167 11.25 30.62 -8.06
C ARG A 167 11.15 29.31 -7.29
N ARG A 168 10.91 29.42 -5.98
CA ARG A 168 10.77 28.28 -5.07
C ARG A 168 9.43 28.37 -4.31
N PRO A 169 8.31 27.96 -4.94
CA PRO A 169 6.99 28.07 -4.33
C PRO A 169 6.85 27.20 -3.09
N ASP A 170 6.30 27.74 -2.01
CA ASP A 170 5.99 26.99 -0.79
C ASP A 170 4.61 26.31 -0.88
N GLN A 171 3.69 26.89 -1.66
CA GLN A 171 2.34 26.36 -1.87
C GLN A 171 1.93 26.39 -3.34
N VAL A 172 1.05 25.47 -3.71
CA VAL A 172 0.43 25.41 -5.03
C VAL A 172 -1.06 25.13 -4.94
N SER A 173 -1.82 25.77 -5.82
CA SER A 173 -3.21 25.45 -6.10
C SER A 173 -3.43 25.20 -7.58
N ILE A 174 -4.37 24.32 -7.90
CA ILE A 174 -4.75 23.98 -9.27
C ILE A 174 -6.17 24.46 -9.56
N THR A 175 -6.37 25.01 -10.75
CA THR A 175 -7.69 25.36 -11.30
C THR A 175 -7.78 24.91 -12.76
N LEU A 176 -9.00 24.83 -13.30
CA LEU A 176 -9.26 24.42 -14.69
C LEU A 176 -9.63 25.58 -15.62
N LYS A 177 -9.79 26.78 -15.08
CA LYS A 177 -9.97 28.03 -15.82
C LYS A 177 -9.14 29.12 -15.16
N LYS A 178 -8.52 29.98 -15.97
CA LYS A 178 -7.62 31.03 -15.48
C LYS A 178 -8.30 32.00 -14.52
N THR A 179 -9.60 32.22 -14.67
CA THR A 179 -10.39 33.17 -13.88
C THR A 179 -10.97 32.57 -12.59
N ASP A 180 -10.85 31.25 -12.40
CA ASP A 180 -11.41 30.59 -11.21
C ASP A 180 -10.56 30.92 -9.99
N SER A 181 -11.21 31.22 -8.87
CA SER A 181 -10.53 31.30 -7.57
C SER A 181 -10.18 29.88 -7.07
N PRO A 182 -8.95 29.62 -6.60
CA PRO A 182 -8.55 28.29 -6.16
C PRO A 182 -9.30 27.85 -4.89
N THR A 183 -9.77 26.61 -4.85
CA THR A 183 -10.43 25.99 -3.69
C THR A 183 -9.57 24.96 -2.96
N ASN A 184 -8.33 24.78 -3.43
CA ASN A 184 -7.37 23.81 -2.90
C ASN A 184 -6.05 24.54 -2.66
N THR A 185 -5.26 24.08 -1.71
CA THR A 185 -3.91 24.60 -1.45
C THR A 185 -3.08 23.45 -0.88
N LEU A 186 -1.99 23.11 -1.56
CA LEU A 186 -1.06 22.06 -1.15
C LEU A 186 0.28 22.67 -0.78
N GLN A 187 0.91 22.16 0.27
CA GLN A 187 2.31 22.45 0.58
C GLN A 187 3.20 21.73 -0.44
N VAL A 188 4.21 22.43 -0.96
CA VAL A 188 5.18 21.86 -1.88
C VAL A 188 6.28 21.16 -1.08
N LEU A 189 6.42 19.85 -1.30
CA LEU A 189 7.47 19.04 -0.71
C LEU A 189 8.74 19.11 -1.56
N TYR A 190 9.86 19.45 -0.94
CA TYR A 190 11.15 19.52 -1.60
C TYR A 190 12.00 18.29 -1.29
N PRO A 191 12.74 17.74 -2.27
CA PRO A 191 13.72 16.69 -2.02
C PRO A 191 14.69 17.13 -0.93
N SER A 192 15.10 16.16 -0.11
CA SER A 192 16.16 16.35 0.89
C SER A 192 17.38 15.49 0.52
N LEU A 193 18.38 15.41 1.40
CA LEU A 193 19.52 14.51 1.19
C LEU A 193 19.20 13.11 1.71
N PRO A 194 19.65 12.04 1.03
CA PRO A 194 19.34 10.68 1.45
C PRO A 194 19.79 10.44 2.89
N ARG A 195 18.88 9.93 3.71
CA ARG A 195 19.12 9.60 5.13
C ARG A 195 19.00 8.11 5.42
N ARG A 196 18.50 7.34 4.45
CA ARG A 196 18.22 5.90 4.57
C ARG A 196 18.61 5.18 3.28
N ASN A 197 19.00 3.91 3.39
CA ASN A 197 19.21 3.06 2.23
C ASN A 197 17.87 2.57 1.67
N PHE A 198 17.05 1.92 2.49
CA PHE A 198 15.80 1.29 2.04
C PHE A 198 14.59 1.80 2.82
N THR A 199 13.56 2.18 2.07
CA THR A 199 12.20 2.40 2.59
C THR A 199 11.23 1.44 1.91
N VAL A 200 10.29 0.89 2.66
CA VAL A 200 9.20 0.06 2.13
C VAL A 200 7.96 0.92 1.94
N CYS A 201 7.40 0.91 0.73
CA CYS A 201 6.11 1.46 0.38
C CYS A 201 5.12 0.30 0.21
N TYR A 202 4.23 0.12 1.20
CA TYR A 202 3.17 -0.85 1.04
C TYR A 202 2.13 -0.37 0.03
N ALA A 203 1.56 -1.33 -0.68
CA ALA A 203 0.29 -1.13 -1.37
C ALA A 203 -0.83 -0.62 -0.44
N MET A 204 -1.93 -0.19 -1.05
CA MET A 204 -3.11 0.27 -0.33
C MET A 204 -3.61 -0.77 0.67
N LEU A 205 -3.76 -0.39 1.94
CA LEU A 205 -4.32 -1.28 2.96
C LEU A 205 -5.83 -1.13 3.02
N PHE A 206 -6.52 -2.16 2.57
CA PHE A 206 -7.98 -2.24 2.57
C PHE A 206 -8.44 -3.56 3.17
N ASP A 207 -9.34 -3.47 4.15
CA ASP A 207 -9.93 -4.59 4.88
C ASP A 207 -8.89 -5.53 5.52
N LEU A 208 -7.79 -4.95 6.02
CA LEU A 208 -6.70 -5.72 6.62
C LEU A 208 -6.91 -5.92 8.14
N THR A 209 -7.20 -7.16 8.51
CA THR A 209 -7.44 -7.56 9.91
C THR A 209 -6.29 -8.35 10.53
N ASN A 210 -5.43 -8.96 9.70
CA ASN A 210 -4.33 -9.80 10.14
C ASN A 210 -3.10 -8.97 10.53
N TYR A 211 -3.04 -8.56 11.80
CA TYR A 211 -1.90 -7.80 12.31
C TYR A 211 -0.60 -8.63 12.40
N SER A 212 -0.69 -9.97 12.54
CA SER A 212 0.47 -10.86 12.59
C SER A 212 1.25 -10.84 11.27
N GLN A 213 0.55 -10.76 10.14
CA GLN A 213 1.15 -10.57 8.82
C GLN A 213 2.00 -9.30 8.76
N ILE A 214 1.52 -8.19 9.35
CA ILE A 214 2.29 -6.93 9.40
C ILE A 214 3.52 -7.08 10.28
N ILE A 215 3.40 -7.70 11.46
CA ILE A 215 4.54 -7.88 12.36
C ILE A 215 5.62 -8.73 11.69
N GLN A 216 5.23 -9.88 11.12
CA GLN A 216 6.16 -10.71 10.34
C GLN A 216 6.83 -9.90 9.24
N ASN A 217 6.05 -9.21 8.41
CA ASN A 217 6.57 -8.50 7.26
C ASN A 217 7.54 -7.37 7.67
N VAL A 218 7.14 -6.52 8.62
CA VAL A 218 7.99 -5.41 9.10
C VAL A 218 9.31 -5.95 9.66
N GLU A 219 9.27 -6.93 10.57
CA GLU A 219 10.49 -7.42 11.20
C GLU A 219 11.38 -8.20 10.22
N PHE A 220 10.79 -8.94 9.26
CA PHE A 220 11.56 -9.61 8.21
C PHE A 220 12.26 -8.60 7.29
N ASN A 221 11.55 -7.58 6.81
CA ASN A 221 12.14 -6.56 5.95
C ASN A 221 13.17 -5.71 6.70
N ARG A 222 13.03 -5.49 8.01
CA ARG A 222 14.08 -4.86 8.84
C ARG A 222 15.36 -5.67 8.87
N VAL A 223 15.27 -7.00 8.95
CA VAL A 223 16.45 -7.90 8.83
C VAL A 223 17.11 -7.79 7.46
N LEU A 224 16.32 -7.57 6.39
CA LEU A 224 16.84 -7.39 5.03
C LEU A 224 17.43 -5.99 4.78
N GLY A 225 17.17 -5.02 5.66
CA GLY A 225 17.75 -3.67 5.62
C GLY A 225 16.75 -2.52 5.48
N ALA A 226 15.44 -2.78 5.59
CA ALA A 226 14.43 -1.72 5.63
C ALA A 226 14.59 -0.84 6.88
N GLU A 227 14.66 0.48 6.67
CA GLU A 227 14.82 1.46 7.75
C GLU A 227 13.54 2.24 8.06
N HIS A 228 12.61 2.32 7.09
CA HIS A 228 11.34 3.02 7.25
C HIS A 228 10.24 2.38 6.40
N PHE A 229 8.99 2.58 6.82
CA PHE A 229 7.81 2.01 6.17
C PHE A 229 6.76 3.09 5.93
N PHE A 230 6.08 3.04 4.79
CA PHE A 230 4.92 3.87 4.48
C PHE A 230 3.69 3.02 4.31
N VAL A 231 2.61 3.44 4.95
CA VAL A 231 1.29 2.80 4.89
C VAL A 231 0.26 3.83 4.47
N TYR A 232 -0.55 3.45 3.48
CA TYR A 232 -1.74 4.17 3.07
C TYR A 232 -2.96 3.40 3.60
N ASN A 233 -3.54 3.91 4.68
CA ASN A 233 -4.61 3.26 5.42
C ASN A 233 -5.98 3.66 4.87
N MET A 234 -6.64 2.76 4.15
CA MET A 234 -8.03 2.96 3.74
C MET A 234 -9.01 2.39 4.76
N SER A 235 -8.81 1.13 5.15
CA SER A 235 -9.64 0.44 6.14
C SER A 235 -8.87 -0.72 6.74
N ILE A 236 -8.76 -0.74 8.07
CA ILE A 236 -8.07 -1.77 8.85
C ILE A 236 -8.81 -2.00 10.18
N SER A 237 -8.60 -3.15 10.82
CA SER A 237 -9.14 -3.39 12.17
C SER A 237 -8.47 -2.50 13.22
N SER A 238 -9.14 -2.30 14.36
CA SER A 238 -8.57 -1.55 15.49
C SER A 238 -7.28 -2.18 16.02
N ALA A 239 -7.21 -3.52 16.08
CA ALA A 239 -6.00 -4.24 16.47
C ALA A 239 -4.85 -3.99 15.48
N THR A 240 -5.14 -4.01 14.17
CA THR A 240 -4.16 -3.68 13.14
C THR A 240 -3.68 -2.23 13.26
N ASP A 241 -4.58 -1.25 13.42
CA ASP A 241 -4.19 0.16 13.62
C ASP A 241 -3.26 0.29 14.83
N ALA A 242 -3.58 -0.36 15.95
CA ALA A 242 -2.79 -0.28 17.16
C ALA A 242 -1.35 -0.81 16.97
N VAL A 243 -1.18 -1.88 16.18
CA VAL A 243 0.14 -2.38 15.76
C VAL A 243 0.87 -1.39 14.86
N LEU A 244 0.21 -0.81 13.85
CA LEU A 244 0.84 0.21 12.99
C LEU A 244 1.28 1.43 13.81
N ARG A 245 0.43 1.88 14.75
CA ARG A 245 0.73 3.00 15.65
C ARG A 245 1.89 2.69 16.59
N HIS A 246 2.09 1.43 17.00
CA HIS A 246 3.28 1.02 17.72
C HIS A 246 4.55 1.28 16.90
N TYR A 247 4.57 0.88 15.63
CA TYR A 247 5.71 1.15 14.74
C TYR A 247 5.90 2.64 14.43
N GLN A 248 4.80 3.38 14.24
CA GLN A 248 4.84 4.83 14.06
C GLN A 248 5.48 5.54 15.27
N LYS A 249 5.09 5.17 16.50
CA LYS A 249 5.66 5.74 17.74
C LYS A 249 7.16 5.46 17.88
N ARG A 250 7.65 4.35 17.32
CA ARG A 250 9.07 3.98 17.27
C ARG A 250 9.85 4.72 16.17
N GLY A 251 9.19 5.54 15.37
CA GLY A 251 9.81 6.26 14.26
C GLY A 251 10.10 5.39 13.04
N LEU A 252 9.57 4.17 12.97
CA LEU A 252 9.80 3.21 11.88
C LEU A 252 8.77 3.32 10.75
N MET A 253 7.65 4.00 10.98
CA MET A 253 6.52 3.98 10.05
C MET A 253 5.86 5.35 9.93
N THR A 254 5.52 5.72 8.70
CA THR A 254 4.61 6.82 8.37
C THR A 254 3.26 6.23 7.98
N ILE A 255 2.21 6.59 8.69
CA ILE A 255 0.84 6.19 8.35
C ILE A 255 0.12 7.40 7.77
N LEU A 256 -0.30 7.27 6.51
CA LEU A 256 -1.15 8.23 5.81
C LEU A 256 -2.56 7.68 5.80
N GLN A 257 -3.50 8.42 6.39
CA GLN A 257 -4.91 8.06 6.28
C GLN A 257 -5.34 8.31 4.83
N TRP A 258 -6.07 7.37 4.26
CA TRP A 258 -6.52 7.40 2.89
C TRP A 258 -8.06 7.51 2.83
N PRO A 259 -8.61 8.72 3.04
CA PRO A 259 -10.06 8.93 3.16
C PRO A 259 -10.77 8.90 1.78
N MET A 260 -10.40 7.96 0.92
CA MET A 260 -10.91 7.90 -0.44
C MET A 260 -12.16 7.01 -0.51
N ASN A 261 -13.35 7.62 -0.40
CA ASN A 261 -14.62 6.98 -0.78
C ASN A 261 -15.04 7.38 -2.21
N ILE A 262 -14.07 7.53 -3.12
CA ILE A 262 -14.33 8.02 -4.47
C ILE A 262 -14.56 6.82 -5.39
N SER A 263 -15.83 6.52 -5.64
CA SER A 263 -16.22 5.46 -6.57
C SER A 263 -15.75 5.79 -7.99
N GLY A 264 -15.15 4.80 -8.64
CA GLY A 264 -14.73 4.91 -10.04
C GLY A 264 -13.25 5.23 -10.27
N ILE A 265 -12.38 5.08 -9.27
CA ILE A 265 -10.92 4.92 -9.47
C ILE A 265 -10.52 3.46 -9.28
N HIS A 266 -9.49 3.00 -9.98
CA HIS A 266 -9.02 1.62 -9.83
C HIS A 266 -8.35 1.39 -8.46
N TYR A 267 -8.71 0.27 -7.81
CA TYR A 267 -8.14 -0.23 -6.55
C TYR A 267 -7.86 0.89 -5.53
N PHE A 268 -8.88 1.72 -5.29
CA PHE A 268 -8.83 2.82 -4.31
C PHE A 268 -7.69 3.83 -4.52
N GLY A 269 -7.22 3.99 -5.76
CA GLY A 269 -6.15 4.93 -6.08
C GLY A 269 -4.76 4.43 -5.68
N GLN A 270 -4.53 3.11 -5.63
CA GLN A 270 -3.23 2.52 -5.30
C GLN A 270 -2.06 3.10 -6.12
N VAL A 271 -2.25 3.34 -7.42
CA VAL A 271 -1.20 3.95 -8.27
C VAL A 271 -0.82 5.35 -7.73
N LEU A 272 -1.80 6.15 -7.31
CA LEU A 272 -1.56 7.46 -6.72
C LEU A 272 -0.80 7.34 -5.39
N ALA A 273 -1.19 6.40 -4.53
CA ALA A 273 -0.51 6.15 -3.26
C ALA A 273 0.96 5.75 -3.45
N ILE A 274 1.25 4.88 -4.42
CA ILE A 274 2.63 4.45 -4.72
C ILE A 274 3.45 5.60 -5.27
N ASN A 275 2.89 6.42 -6.17
CA ASN A 275 3.56 7.61 -6.69
C ASN A 275 3.86 8.61 -5.56
N ASP A 276 2.87 8.90 -4.71
CA ASP A 276 3.07 9.75 -3.53
C ASP A 276 4.19 9.21 -2.63
N CYS A 277 4.22 7.90 -2.38
CA CYS A 277 5.22 7.26 -1.52
C CYS A 277 6.64 7.39 -2.06
N VAL A 278 6.82 7.09 -3.36
CA VAL A 278 8.12 7.19 -4.02
C VAL A 278 8.60 8.64 -4.06
N TYR A 279 7.71 9.60 -4.33
CA TYR A 279 8.09 11.01 -4.35
C TYR A 279 8.42 11.58 -2.97
N ARG A 280 7.73 11.15 -1.90
CA ARG A 280 8.12 11.49 -0.52
C ARG A 280 9.49 10.94 -0.15
N ASN A 281 9.91 9.87 -0.81
CA ASN A 281 11.21 9.25 -0.60
C ASN A 281 12.28 9.74 -1.58
N LYS A 282 11.94 10.63 -2.52
CA LYS A 282 12.90 11.26 -3.43
C LYS A 282 13.89 12.13 -2.65
N GLY A 283 15.17 11.82 -2.80
CA GLY A 283 16.23 12.40 -1.96
C GLY A 283 16.16 12.01 -0.47
N VAL A 284 15.29 11.10 -0.02
CA VAL A 284 15.28 10.64 1.39
C VAL A 284 15.82 9.22 1.51
N SER A 285 15.46 8.36 0.55
CA SER A 285 15.82 6.95 0.53
C SER A 285 16.57 6.64 -0.76
N LYS A 286 17.69 5.92 -0.66
CA LYS A 286 18.44 5.47 -1.86
C LYS A 286 17.60 4.52 -2.72
N TYR A 287 16.85 3.64 -2.06
CA TYR A 287 15.97 2.66 -2.66
C TYR A 287 14.60 2.65 -1.96
N VAL A 288 13.56 2.39 -2.74
CA VAL A 288 12.20 2.18 -2.26
C VAL A 288 11.70 0.82 -2.73
N VAL A 289 11.28 -0.01 -1.80
CA VAL A 289 10.71 -1.34 -2.05
C VAL A 289 9.19 -1.21 -2.13
N ILE A 290 8.58 -1.68 -3.22
CA ILE A 290 7.13 -1.56 -3.46
C ILE A 290 6.53 -2.96 -3.48
N HIS A 291 5.70 -3.28 -2.47
CA HIS A 291 5.08 -4.60 -2.33
C HIS A 291 3.86 -4.62 -1.40
N ASP A 292 3.13 -5.73 -1.39
CA ASP A 292 2.01 -5.96 -0.48
C ASP A 292 2.50 -6.47 0.90
N THR A 293 1.65 -6.43 1.93
CA THR A 293 2.03 -6.85 3.29
C THR A 293 2.17 -8.38 3.43
N ASP A 294 1.64 -9.16 2.48
CA ASP A 294 1.81 -10.61 2.37
C ASP A 294 2.99 -10.99 1.46
N GLU A 295 3.82 -10.04 1.02
CA GLU A 295 4.93 -10.29 0.09
C GLU A 295 6.28 -9.85 0.68
N MET A 296 7.35 -10.57 0.39
CA MET A 296 8.72 -10.20 0.77
C MET A 296 9.69 -10.53 -0.36
N ILE A 297 10.61 -9.63 -0.71
CA ILE A 297 11.69 -9.92 -1.66
C ILE A 297 12.81 -10.61 -0.90
N VAL A 298 12.96 -11.92 -1.09
CA VAL A 298 13.92 -12.74 -0.32
C VAL A 298 15.12 -13.08 -1.22
N PRO A 299 16.36 -12.69 -0.85
CA PRO A 299 17.57 -13.13 -1.55
C PRO A 299 17.86 -14.61 -1.29
N ASN A 300 18.27 -15.33 -2.34
CA ASN A 300 18.57 -16.76 -2.24
C ASN A 300 19.87 -17.06 -1.50
N ARG A 301 20.89 -16.18 -1.65
CA ARG A 301 22.22 -16.36 -1.06
C ARG A 301 22.66 -15.21 -0.17
N GLN A 302 22.29 -13.98 -0.51
CA GLN A 302 22.68 -12.80 0.25
C GLN A 302 21.91 -12.71 1.56
N ASN A 303 22.43 -11.91 2.50
CA ASN A 303 21.84 -11.70 3.81
C ASN A 303 21.10 -10.37 3.94
N SER A 304 21.16 -9.51 2.92
CA SER A 304 20.49 -8.21 2.89
C SER A 304 20.16 -7.77 1.47
N TRP A 305 19.26 -6.78 1.32
CA TRP A 305 19.00 -6.16 0.03
C TRP A 305 20.19 -5.36 -0.49
N LYS A 306 21.04 -4.82 0.39
CA LYS A 306 22.25 -4.14 -0.04
C LYS A 306 23.16 -5.09 -0.82
N GLU A 307 23.51 -6.23 -0.23
CA GLU A 307 24.34 -7.25 -0.88
C GLU A 307 23.70 -7.78 -2.17
N LEU A 308 22.37 -7.94 -2.18
CA LEU A 308 21.63 -8.37 -3.36
C LEU A 308 21.74 -7.35 -4.49
N ILE A 309 21.51 -6.06 -4.20
CA ILE A 309 21.59 -4.99 -5.19
C ILE A 309 23.02 -4.81 -5.70
N ASP A 310 24.02 -4.89 -4.81
CA ASP A 310 25.44 -4.84 -5.21
C ASP A 310 25.75 -5.97 -6.21
N GLN A 311 25.32 -7.21 -5.93
CA GLN A 311 25.52 -8.32 -6.88
C GLN A 311 24.75 -8.11 -8.20
N ILE A 312 23.53 -7.59 -8.16
CA ILE A 312 22.75 -7.32 -9.39
C ILE A 312 23.47 -6.26 -10.24
N ASN A 313 24.00 -5.21 -9.60
CA ASN A 313 24.74 -4.16 -10.29
C ASN A 313 26.02 -4.71 -10.93
N ASP A 314 26.80 -5.52 -10.21
CA ASP A 314 28.01 -6.15 -10.73
C ASP A 314 27.69 -7.02 -11.96
N ASN A 315 26.63 -7.83 -11.88
CA ASN A 315 26.19 -8.65 -13.01
C ASN A 315 25.74 -7.79 -14.20
N PHE A 316 25.03 -6.70 -13.94
CA PHE A 316 24.55 -5.80 -14.99
C PHE A 316 25.72 -5.10 -15.70
N ASP A 317 26.71 -4.64 -14.95
CA ASP A 317 27.94 -4.04 -15.50
C ASP A 317 28.74 -5.02 -16.35
N GLN A 318 28.88 -6.26 -15.89
CA GLN A 318 29.56 -7.32 -16.65
C GLN A 318 28.85 -7.61 -17.97
N ILE A 319 27.51 -7.69 -17.97
CA ILE A 319 26.72 -7.95 -19.18
C ILE A 319 26.85 -6.79 -20.20
N ASN A 320 26.97 -5.56 -19.72
CA ASN A 320 27.07 -4.36 -20.56
C ASN A 320 28.52 -3.96 -20.89
N ASP A 321 29.53 -4.70 -20.41
CA ASP A 321 30.96 -4.36 -20.54
C ASP A 321 31.26 -2.91 -20.12
N ASN A 322 30.64 -2.46 -19.04
CA ASN A 322 30.77 -1.09 -18.53
C ASN A 322 30.52 -1.04 -17.01
N SER A 323 31.56 -0.70 -16.25
CA SER A 323 31.57 -0.68 -14.78
C SER A 323 30.71 0.38 -14.11
N THR A 324 30.02 1.22 -14.88
CA THR A 324 29.09 2.23 -14.35
C THR A 324 27.71 2.13 -14.99
N SER A 325 27.43 1.08 -15.78
CA SER A 325 26.13 0.95 -16.46
C SER A 325 24.97 0.83 -15.47
N HIS A 326 25.20 0.21 -14.31
CA HIS A 326 24.23 0.08 -13.22
C HIS A 326 23.77 1.44 -12.65
N GLU A 327 24.53 2.53 -12.86
CA GLU A 327 24.11 3.86 -12.42
C GLU A 327 22.82 4.31 -13.10
N THR A 328 22.51 3.76 -14.28
CA THR A 328 21.26 3.99 -15.01
C THR A 328 20.10 3.12 -14.54
N LEU A 329 20.33 2.08 -13.71
CA LEU A 329 19.25 1.23 -13.22
C LEU A 329 18.37 2.00 -12.26
N GLY A 330 17.16 2.36 -12.70
CA GLY A 330 16.12 2.97 -11.88
C GLY A 330 15.22 1.94 -11.19
N THR A 331 15.10 0.73 -11.73
CA THR A 331 14.17 -0.29 -11.24
C THR A 331 14.77 -1.69 -11.30
N TYR A 332 14.64 -2.42 -10.19
CA TYR A 332 14.97 -3.83 -10.05
C TYR A 332 13.66 -4.59 -9.88
N ILE A 333 13.34 -5.46 -10.82
CA ILE A 333 12.06 -6.16 -10.90
C ILE A 333 12.25 -7.62 -10.49
N PHE A 334 11.51 -8.08 -9.49
CA PHE A 334 11.66 -9.42 -8.92
C PHE A 334 10.45 -10.27 -9.29
N GLU A 335 10.73 -11.44 -9.85
CA GLU A 335 9.74 -12.46 -10.13
C GLU A 335 9.02 -12.89 -8.84
N THR A 336 7.76 -13.30 -8.96
CA THR A 336 6.91 -13.65 -7.81
C THR A 336 6.32 -15.05 -7.91
N THR A 337 6.07 -15.66 -6.77
CA THR A 337 5.35 -16.94 -6.66
C THR A 337 4.64 -17.04 -5.32
N CYS A 338 3.54 -17.80 -5.29
CA CYS A 338 2.74 -17.97 -4.09
C CYS A 338 3.20 -19.18 -3.27
N PHE A 339 3.46 -18.93 -1.99
CA PHE A 339 3.69 -19.95 -0.98
C PHE A 339 2.36 -20.44 -0.46
N GLN A 340 2.17 -21.74 -0.60
CA GLN A 340 0.93 -22.44 -0.32
C GLN A 340 1.04 -23.05 1.05
N ASP A 341 1.76 -24.17 1.22
CA ASP A 341 1.52 -25.08 2.33
C ASP A 341 2.77 -25.38 3.16
N ARG A 342 2.51 -25.82 4.40
CA ARG A 342 3.55 -26.39 5.26
C ARG A 342 3.91 -27.80 4.80
N PRO A 343 5.22 -28.12 4.68
CA PRO A 343 5.67 -29.51 4.58
C PRO A 343 5.11 -30.36 5.73
N LYS A 344 4.85 -31.65 5.48
CA LYS A 344 4.27 -32.57 6.48
C LYS A 344 5.14 -33.81 6.69
N GLY A 345 4.93 -34.50 7.82
CA GLY A 345 5.53 -35.80 8.10
C GLY A 345 7.06 -35.80 8.15
N SER A 346 7.68 -36.77 7.49
CA SER A 346 9.14 -36.94 7.47
C SER A 346 9.87 -35.74 6.86
N LEU A 347 9.29 -35.11 5.83
CA LEU A 347 9.89 -33.95 5.17
C LEU A 347 10.03 -32.76 6.14
N TRP A 348 8.99 -32.48 6.92
CA TRP A 348 9.06 -31.43 7.93
C TRP A 348 10.05 -31.76 9.04
N SER A 349 10.09 -33.02 9.47
CA SER A 349 11.07 -33.49 10.46
C SER A 349 12.51 -33.32 9.99
N GLU A 350 12.76 -33.54 8.69
CA GLU A 350 14.06 -33.29 8.06
C GLU A 350 14.42 -31.81 8.03
N ILE A 351 13.48 -30.95 7.61
CA ILE A 351 13.68 -29.49 7.60
C ILE A 351 14.01 -28.98 9.00
N LYS A 352 13.29 -29.45 10.03
CA LYS A 352 13.58 -29.08 11.42
C LYS A 352 15.00 -29.42 11.83
N ARG A 353 15.50 -30.61 11.47
CA ARG A 353 16.90 -31.00 11.74
C ARG A 353 17.87 -30.11 10.96
N ASN A 354 17.66 -29.93 9.66
CA ASN A 354 18.59 -29.19 8.79
C ASN A 354 18.70 -27.70 9.16
N TYR A 355 17.61 -27.11 9.66
CA TYR A 355 17.56 -25.70 10.05
C TYR A 355 17.60 -25.49 11.57
N SER A 356 17.81 -26.54 12.37
CA SER A 356 17.82 -26.44 13.85
C SER A 356 16.57 -25.76 14.41
N ILE A 357 15.39 -26.17 13.95
CA ILE A 357 14.09 -25.69 14.43
C ILE A 357 13.63 -26.60 15.56
N SER A 358 13.61 -26.07 16.79
CA SER A 358 13.11 -26.79 17.97
C SER A 358 11.58 -26.82 18.01
N ASP A 359 11.00 -27.65 18.87
CA ASP A 359 9.55 -27.72 19.08
C ASP A 359 9.01 -26.38 19.64
N GLU A 360 9.77 -25.70 20.49
CA GLU A 360 9.41 -24.37 21.00
C GLU A 360 9.37 -23.32 19.89
N MET A 361 10.33 -23.38 18.97
CA MET A 361 10.39 -22.47 17.81
C MET A 361 9.23 -22.73 16.84
N GLU A 362 8.93 -24.00 16.57
CA GLU A 362 7.77 -24.39 15.78
C GLU A 362 6.45 -23.91 16.39
N ASN A 363 6.27 -24.10 17.70
CA ASN A 363 5.12 -23.60 18.44
C ASN A 363 5.03 -22.06 18.37
N PHE A 364 6.17 -21.37 18.39
CA PHE A 364 6.23 -19.92 18.21
C PHE A 364 5.77 -19.50 16.80
N PHE A 365 6.17 -20.24 15.76
CA PHE A 365 5.74 -19.99 14.38
C PHE A 365 4.22 -20.12 14.25
N GLU A 366 3.64 -21.17 14.81
CA GLU A 366 2.18 -21.38 14.75
C GLU A 366 1.41 -20.35 15.57
N LYS A 367 1.87 -20.08 16.80
CA LYS A 367 1.21 -19.12 17.70
C LYS A 367 1.08 -17.73 17.07
N TYR A 368 2.09 -17.29 16.33
CA TYR A 368 2.14 -15.95 15.74
C TYR A 368 1.90 -15.96 14.23
N SER A 369 1.43 -17.07 13.66
CA SER A 369 1.15 -17.23 12.23
C SER A 369 2.31 -16.79 11.33
N LEU A 370 3.53 -17.22 11.66
CA LEU A 370 4.74 -16.87 10.92
C LEU A 370 4.89 -17.70 9.63
N THR A 371 4.00 -17.42 8.67
CA THR A 371 3.90 -18.15 7.40
C THR A 371 5.20 -18.17 6.59
N ALA A 372 6.07 -17.16 6.74
CA ALA A 372 7.38 -17.16 6.09
C ALA A 372 8.27 -18.35 6.51
N PHE A 373 8.00 -18.95 7.67
CA PHE A 373 8.75 -20.08 8.22
C PHE A 373 7.96 -21.39 8.26
N THR A 374 6.63 -21.34 8.06
CA THR A 374 5.80 -22.55 8.01
C THR A 374 5.43 -22.95 6.60
N ASP A 375 5.03 -22.00 5.76
CA ASP A 375 4.46 -22.26 4.43
C ASP A 375 5.61 -22.25 3.43
N LEU A 376 6.25 -23.41 3.25
CA LEU A 376 7.49 -23.58 2.49
C LEU A 376 7.28 -24.31 1.15
N LEU A 377 6.06 -24.78 0.87
CA LEU A 377 5.71 -25.35 -0.42
C LEU A 377 5.11 -24.25 -1.30
N ARG A 378 5.80 -23.90 -2.37
CA ARG A 378 5.35 -22.88 -3.32
C ARG A 378 4.84 -23.49 -4.62
N LEU A 379 4.14 -22.68 -5.39
CA LEU A 379 3.74 -23.04 -6.75
C LEU A 379 4.96 -23.25 -7.65
N ASN A 380 4.82 -24.13 -8.63
CA ASN A 380 5.78 -24.22 -9.74
C ASN A 380 5.77 -22.96 -10.60
N THR A 381 4.61 -22.32 -10.75
CA THR A 381 4.47 -21.08 -11.49
C THR A 381 5.24 -19.94 -10.82
N VAL A 382 6.06 -19.28 -11.63
CA VAL A 382 6.75 -18.04 -11.31
C VAL A 382 6.26 -17.00 -12.31
N TRP A 383 5.75 -15.88 -11.81
CA TRP A 383 5.22 -14.81 -12.66
C TRP A 383 6.30 -13.75 -12.92
N ALA A 384 6.51 -13.50 -14.21
CA ALA A 384 7.31 -12.41 -14.74
C ALA A 384 6.43 -11.54 -15.66
N GLY A 385 6.59 -10.22 -15.63
CA GLY A 385 5.76 -9.27 -16.38
C GLY A 385 4.34 -9.06 -15.84
N THR A 386 3.88 -9.91 -14.92
CA THR A 386 2.61 -9.75 -14.17
C THR A 386 2.86 -10.05 -12.70
N ARG A 387 2.21 -9.32 -11.79
CA ARG A 387 2.26 -9.53 -10.32
C ARG A 387 3.62 -9.39 -9.63
N GLN A 388 4.71 -9.31 -10.37
CA GLN A 388 6.07 -9.05 -9.89
C GLN A 388 6.13 -7.79 -9.01
N LYS A 389 7.18 -7.66 -8.21
CA LYS A 389 7.39 -6.52 -7.31
C LYS A 389 8.74 -5.89 -7.57
N SER A 390 8.93 -4.66 -7.10
CA SER A 390 10.13 -3.91 -7.49
C SER A 390 10.78 -3.18 -6.33
N ILE A 391 12.10 -3.00 -6.48
CA ILE A 391 12.88 -2.01 -5.77
C ILE A 391 13.19 -0.92 -6.77
N VAL A 392 12.89 0.33 -6.44
CA VAL A 392 13.12 1.49 -7.32
C VAL A 392 14.11 2.47 -6.68
N ARG A 393 14.86 3.19 -7.51
CA ARG A 393 15.59 4.41 -7.11
C ARG A 393 14.68 5.60 -7.37
N PRO A 394 14.18 6.29 -6.32
CA PRO A 394 13.21 7.37 -6.48
C PRO A 394 13.65 8.50 -7.41
N ASP A 395 14.95 8.78 -7.48
CA ASP A 395 15.52 9.84 -8.31
C ASP A 395 15.55 9.50 -9.81
N LEU A 396 15.39 8.22 -10.18
CA LEU A 396 15.46 7.73 -11.55
C LEU A 396 14.10 7.27 -12.10
N VAL A 397 13.08 7.22 -11.25
CA VAL A 397 11.73 6.79 -11.64
C VAL A 397 10.78 7.99 -11.68
N LEU A 398 10.01 8.11 -12.77
CA LEU A 398 9.04 9.18 -12.93
C LEU A 398 7.64 8.74 -12.47
N PHE A 399 7.16 7.58 -12.95
CA PHE A 399 5.86 7.03 -12.60
C PHE A 399 5.97 5.53 -12.28
N PRO A 400 6.12 5.16 -11.00
CA PRO A 400 6.04 3.77 -10.56
C PRO A 400 4.60 3.25 -10.55
N ASP A 401 4.45 1.93 -10.65
CA ASP A 401 3.23 1.16 -10.43
C ASP A 401 3.49 0.01 -9.43
N ILE A 402 2.44 -0.66 -8.95
CA ILE A 402 2.58 -1.80 -8.02
C ILE A 402 3.38 -2.97 -8.61
N HIS A 403 3.29 -3.18 -9.93
CA HIS A 403 3.96 -4.33 -10.56
C HIS A 403 5.23 -3.97 -11.33
N LEU A 404 5.37 -2.73 -11.78
CA LEU A 404 6.51 -2.32 -12.61
C LEU A 404 6.67 -0.81 -12.57
N THR A 405 7.72 -0.30 -13.19
CA THR A 405 7.84 1.14 -13.45
C THR A 405 7.28 1.46 -14.83
N THR A 406 6.29 2.35 -14.90
CA THR A 406 5.66 2.72 -16.17
C THR A 406 6.46 3.77 -16.93
N THR A 407 7.22 4.62 -16.23
CA THR A 407 8.05 5.65 -16.85
C THR A 407 9.27 5.95 -15.99
N HIS A 408 10.44 5.89 -16.61
CA HIS A 408 11.73 6.26 -16.05
C HIS A 408 12.11 7.71 -16.40
N ARG A 409 13.08 8.27 -15.68
CA ARG A 409 13.64 9.60 -15.93
C ARG A 409 14.86 9.49 -16.84
N GLY A 410 14.95 10.38 -17.83
CA GLY A 410 16.12 10.44 -18.71
C GLY A 410 16.41 9.09 -19.39
N SER A 411 17.67 8.65 -19.31
CA SER A 411 18.14 7.35 -19.84
C SER A 411 18.02 6.20 -18.84
N ALA A 412 17.38 6.42 -17.68
CA ALA A 412 17.27 5.37 -16.68
C ALA A 412 16.47 4.17 -17.22
N THR A 413 16.88 2.97 -16.79
CA THR A 413 16.37 1.70 -17.27
C THR A 413 16.01 0.76 -16.10
N GLN A 414 15.66 -0.48 -16.42
CA GLN A 414 15.28 -1.51 -15.47
C GLN A 414 15.99 -2.83 -15.74
N VAL A 415 16.09 -3.67 -14.70
CA VAL A 415 16.56 -5.05 -14.80
C VAL A 415 15.54 -6.00 -14.20
N VAL A 416 15.30 -7.12 -14.88
CA VAL A 416 14.53 -8.24 -14.33
C VAL A 416 15.50 -9.17 -13.60
N VAL A 417 15.28 -9.34 -12.30
CA VAL A 417 16.07 -10.19 -11.42
C VAL A 417 15.50 -11.59 -11.49
N ASN A 418 16.33 -12.51 -11.98
CA ASN A 418 15.99 -13.92 -12.07
C ASN A 418 15.78 -14.54 -10.67
N HIS A 419 14.78 -15.39 -10.53
CA HIS A 419 14.45 -16.09 -9.29
C HIS A 419 15.58 -16.92 -8.67
N SER A 420 16.67 -17.22 -9.41
CA SER A 420 17.87 -17.85 -8.85
C SER A 420 18.70 -16.93 -7.96
N LEU A 421 18.54 -15.61 -8.09
CA LEU A 421 19.18 -14.60 -7.22
C LEU A 421 18.26 -14.20 -6.06
N ALA A 422 17.00 -13.87 -6.35
CA ALA A 422 16.02 -13.47 -5.37
C ALA A 422 14.60 -13.66 -5.90
N LEU A 423 13.65 -13.91 -5.00
CA LEU A 423 12.27 -14.21 -5.35
C LEU A 423 11.32 -13.45 -4.42
N VAL A 424 10.20 -12.97 -4.95
CA VAL A 424 9.10 -12.45 -4.12
C VAL A 424 8.36 -13.65 -3.54
N HIS A 425 8.42 -13.77 -2.22
CA HIS A 425 7.65 -14.73 -1.44
C HIS A 425 6.27 -14.16 -1.18
N HIS A 426 5.28 -14.55 -1.98
CA HIS A 426 3.88 -14.17 -1.76
C HIS A 426 3.20 -15.19 -0.84
N GLN A 427 3.01 -14.84 0.42
CA GLN A 427 2.44 -15.67 1.48
C GLN A 427 0.91 -15.74 1.38
N ARG A 428 0.42 -16.38 0.31
CA ARG A 428 -1.00 -16.42 -0.04
C ARG A 428 -1.40 -17.74 -0.68
N LYS A 429 -2.48 -18.33 -0.17
CA LYS A 429 -3.11 -19.50 -0.78
C LYS A 429 -3.70 -19.16 -2.15
N TRP A 430 -3.40 -19.97 -3.16
CA TRP A 430 -3.82 -19.80 -4.55
C TRP A 430 -4.30 -21.14 -5.12
N SER A 431 -5.43 -21.14 -5.82
CA SER A 431 -6.16 -22.36 -6.18
C SER A 431 -5.75 -23.01 -7.51
N VAL A 432 -4.72 -22.51 -8.22
CA VAL A 432 -4.56 -22.73 -9.67
C VAL A 432 -3.37 -23.61 -10.07
N SER A 433 -2.72 -24.34 -9.16
CA SER A 433 -1.66 -25.30 -9.54
C SER A 433 -1.30 -26.27 -8.42
N PRO A 434 -0.70 -27.43 -8.72
CA PRO A 434 -0.03 -28.25 -7.70
C PRO A 434 1.04 -27.44 -6.93
N SER A 435 1.12 -27.69 -5.63
CA SER A 435 1.95 -27.00 -4.64
C SER A 435 3.11 -27.87 -4.18
N ASP A 436 4.10 -28.10 -5.05
CA ASP A 436 5.09 -29.18 -4.81
C ASP A 436 6.56 -28.73 -4.77
N ILE A 437 6.88 -27.44 -4.96
CA ILE A 437 8.28 -27.01 -4.86
C ILE A 437 8.58 -26.60 -3.42
N LEU A 438 9.44 -27.37 -2.77
CA LEU A 438 10.02 -27.00 -1.49
C LEU A 438 10.97 -25.82 -1.66
N GLU A 439 10.69 -24.73 -0.94
CA GLU A 439 11.50 -23.52 -0.91
C GLU A 439 11.73 -23.09 0.54
N VAL A 440 12.97 -23.23 1.00
CA VAL A 440 13.39 -23.08 2.39
C VAL A 440 14.22 -21.81 2.62
N THR A 441 14.41 -20.98 1.59
CA THR A 441 15.30 -19.81 1.64
C THR A 441 14.97 -18.85 2.78
N ALA A 442 13.68 -18.64 3.09
CA ALA A 442 13.27 -17.75 4.19
C ALA A 442 13.78 -18.22 5.57
N LEU A 443 13.93 -19.54 5.79
CA LEU A 443 14.42 -20.08 7.07
C LEU A 443 15.83 -19.61 7.43
N ARG A 444 16.64 -19.19 6.45
CA ARG A 444 17.99 -18.63 6.69
C ARG A 444 17.96 -17.36 7.55
N PHE A 445 16.82 -16.67 7.60
CA PHE A 445 16.65 -15.42 8.33
C PHE A 445 15.99 -15.60 9.71
N LYS A 446 15.52 -16.81 10.04
CA LYS A 446 14.70 -17.07 11.24
C LYS A 446 15.37 -16.56 12.54
N ASP A 447 16.67 -16.79 12.70
CA ASP A 447 17.38 -16.47 13.93
C ASP A 447 17.58 -14.97 14.15
N LYS A 448 17.43 -14.17 13.08
CA LYS A 448 17.42 -12.71 13.14
C LYS A 448 16.00 -12.14 13.29
N VAL A 449 15.01 -12.80 12.69
CA VAL A 449 13.62 -12.31 12.68
C VAL A 449 12.88 -12.66 13.98
N ILE A 450 13.01 -13.88 14.48
CA ILE A 450 12.27 -14.36 15.66
C ILE A 450 12.49 -13.46 16.89
N PRO A 451 13.72 -13.05 17.24
CA PRO A 451 13.91 -12.18 18.41
C PRO A 451 13.18 -10.85 18.29
N LEU A 452 13.16 -10.25 17.09
CA LEU A 452 12.48 -8.98 16.82
C LEU A 452 10.95 -9.13 16.91
N VAL A 453 10.42 -10.21 16.32
CA VAL A 453 8.99 -10.55 16.41
C VAL A 453 8.59 -10.74 17.87
N ASN A 454 9.34 -11.53 18.63
CA ASN A 454 9.08 -11.79 20.04
C ASN A 454 9.11 -10.49 20.86
N GLU A 455 10.12 -9.64 20.67
CA GLU A 455 10.20 -8.34 21.34
C GLU A 455 8.99 -7.46 21.04
N THR A 456 8.56 -7.40 19.77
CA THR A 456 7.39 -6.64 19.37
C THR A 456 6.12 -7.18 20.03
N TYR A 457 5.87 -8.50 20.00
CA TYR A 457 4.71 -9.08 20.69
C TYR A 457 4.74 -8.82 22.21
N LEU A 458 5.88 -8.98 22.87
CA LEU A 458 6.01 -8.69 24.30
C LEU A 458 5.66 -7.24 24.63
N LYS A 459 6.10 -6.28 23.80
CA LYS A 459 5.75 -4.86 23.98
C LYS A 459 4.26 -4.59 23.74
N LEU A 460 3.67 -5.22 22.74
CA LEU A 460 2.25 -5.06 22.43
C LEU A 460 1.37 -5.65 23.55
N ILE A 461 1.69 -6.84 24.05
CA ILE A 461 0.97 -7.50 25.15
C ILE A 461 1.13 -6.71 26.45
N LYS A 462 2.36 -6.34 26.84
CA LYS A 462 2.62 -5.55 28.06
C LYS A 462 1.96 -4.17 28.01
N GLY A 463 1.88 -3.59 26.82
CA GLY A 463 1.17 -2.34 26.57
C GLY A 463 -0.36 -2.48 26.52
N HIS A 464 -0.92 -3.68 26.70
CA HIS A 464 -2.34 -4.00 26.55
C HIS A 464 -2.90 -3.57 25.19
N ILE A 465 -2.05 -3.59 24.16
CA ILE A 465 -2.38 -3.21 22.78
C ILE A 465 -3.07 -4.36 22.05
N ILE A 466 -2.63 -5.59 22.34
CA ILE A 466 -3.24 -6.85 21.88
C ILE A 466 -3.40 -7.77 23.09
N GLN A 467 -4.36 -8.70 23.02
CA GLN A 467 -4.64 -9.68 24.06
C GLN A 467 -3.76 -10.93 23.93
#